data_AF-A0A1Y5K5V4-F1
#
_entry.id   AF-A0A1Y5K5V4-F1
#
_cell.length_a   1.000
_cell.length_b   1.000
_cell.length_c   1.000
_cell.angle_alpha   90.00
_cell.angle_beta   90.00
_cell.angle_gamma   90.00
#
_symmetry.space_group_name_H-M   'P 1'
#
loop_
_entity.id
_entity.type
_entity.pdbx_description
1 polymer ?
#
loop_
_entity_poly.entity_id
_entity_poly.type
_entity_poly.pdbx_seq_one_letter_code
_entity_poly.pdbx_strand_id
1 'polypeptide(L)'
;MRCSRQLPMPSKPGYGRGREHNMTPRKGLQLETILNTAAAIADTKGLEQVTLASVAAELGVRSPSLYNHVNGLPELKELLATRGLKLLNDRFAAAEKGAPKGERLLAYADAYLAFAEECPGLYELTLKSPAGGTDLQQELASSLVAKMIEAMQTLGIRGEEAIHAVRGFRSLLHGASIGQKGGFGMPVDVKASIHFVLNSYIRGLVVAVDESSRTD
;
A
#
# COMPACT_ATOMS: atom_id res chain seq x y z
N MET A 1 9.31 -99.08 9.95
CA MET A 1 9.38 -98.41 8.63
C MET A 1 9.34 -96.91 8.88
N ARG A 2 10.50 -96.22 8.92
CA ARG A 2 11.01 -95.28 7.88
C ARG A 2 9.86 -94.46 7.26
N CYS A 3 9.84 -93.13 7.28
CA CYS A 3 10.91 -92.27 6.81
C CYS A 3 10.70 -90.82 7.31
N SER A 4 11.76 -90.24 7.85
CA SER A 4 11.91 -88.82 8.16
C SER A 4 11.94 -87.98 6.87
N ARG A 5 11.37 -86.77 6.89
CA ARG A 5 11.83 -85.65 6.06
C ARG A 5 11.45 -84.31 6.70
N GLN A 6 12.46 -83.70 7.32
CA GLN A 6 12.52 -82.29 7.73
C GLN A 6 12.83 -81.43 6.50
N LEU A 7 12.12 -80.31 6.30
CA LEU A 7 12.56 -79.20 5.44
C LEU A 7 12.12 -77.84 6.07
N PRO A 8 12.83 -76.73 5.76
CA PRO A 8 13.19 -75.70 6.75
C PRO A 8 12.37 -74.40 6.69
N MET A 9 12.47 -73.61 7.76
CA MET A 9 11.88 -72.28 7.96
C MET A 9 12.49 -71.23 7.00
N PRO A 10 11.68 -70.36 6.38
CA PRO A 10 12.18 -69.17 5.72
C PRO A 10 12.45 -68.01 6.71
N SER A 11 13.47 -67.24 6.35
CA SER A 11 14.11 -66.12 7.05
C SER A 11 13.27 -64.84 7.13
N LYS A 12 13.59 -63.99 8.12
CA LYS A 12 13.04 -62.63 8.29
C LYS A 12 13.63 -61.64 7.26
N PRO A 13 12.80 -60.77 6.68
CA PRO A 13 13.16 -59.39 6.34
C PRO A 13 12.37 -58.44 7.26
N GLY A 14 12.79 -57.27 7.73
CA GLY A 14 13.81 -56.30 7.33
C GLY A 14 13.33 -54.98 7.97
N TYR A 15 14.21 -54.29 8.67
CA TYR A 15 13.93 -53.01 9.33
C TYR A 15 13.81 -51.90 8.26
N GLY A 16 12.88 -50.96 8.44
CA GLY A 16 12.89 -49.67 7.74
C GLY A 16 11.78 -49.47 6.71
N ARG A 17 10.69 -48.81 7.12
CA ARG A 17 9.95 -47.91 6.24
C ARG A 17 10.09 -46.51 6.80
N GLY A 18 11.04 -45.77 6.25
CA GLY A 18 11.10 -44.32 6.38
C GLY A 18 9.77 -43.74 5.94
N ARG A 19 9.25 -42.81 6.73
CA ARG A 19 8.13 -41.98 6.32
C ARG A 19 8.58 -41.23 5.07
N GLU A 20 7.92 -41.47 3.95
CA GLU A 20 7.98 -40.57 2.80
C GLU A 20 7.47 -39.21 3.27
N HIS A 21 8.40 -38.34 3.64
CA HIS A 21 8.13 -36.92 3.67
C HIS A 21 7.84 -36.52 2.22
N ASN A 22 6.55 -36.40 1.93
CA ASN A 22 6.03 -35.76 0.74
C ASN A 22 6.52 -34.30 0.74
N MET A 23 7.76 -34.07 0.30
CA MET A 23 8.29 -32.75 0.06
C MET A 23 7.64 -32.25 -1.23
N THR A 24 6.47 -31.63 -1.07
CA THR A 24 6.05 -30.61 -2.04
C THR A 24 7.25 -29.70 -2.30
N PRO A 25 7.68 -29.50 -3.56
CA PRO A 25 8.81 -28.65 -3.87
C PRO A 25 8.56 -27.30 -3.21
N ARG A 26 9.44 -26.88 -2.29
CA ARG A 26 9.32 -25.55 -1.68
C ARG A 26 9.34 -24.56 -2.82
N LYS A 27 8.19 -23.96 -3.14
CA LYS A 27 8.12 -22.78 -4.00
C LYS A 27 9.14 -21.81 -3.41
N GLY A 28 10.22 -21.54 -4.14
CA GLY A 28 11.30 -20.69 -3.66
C GLY A 28 10.72 -19.38 -3.13
N LEU A 29 11.31 -18.84 -2.07
CA LEU A 29 10.92 -17.54 -1.55
C LEU A 29 11.02 -16.51 -2.69
N GLN A 30 9.97 -15.70 -2.86
CA GLN A 30 9.90 -14.66 -3.90
C GLN A 30 9.80 -13.30 -3.23
N LEU A 31 10.38 -12.28 -3.85
CA LEU A 31 10.34 -10.91 -3.34
C LEU A 31 8.90 -10.43 -3.12
N GLU A 32 7.99 -10.71 -4.06
CA GLU A 32 6.58 -10.35 -3.93
C GLU A 32 5.90 -10.97 -2.69
N THR A 33 6.26 -12.21 -2.35
CA THR A 33 5.72 -12.86 -1.14
C THR A 33 6.22 -12.17 0.13
N ILE A 34 7.48 -11.71 0.15
CA ILE A 34 8.05 -10.92 1.25
C ILE A 34 7.32 -9.58 1.37
N LEU A 35 7.15 -8.86 0.26
CA LEU A 35 6.48 -7.55 0.23
C LEU A 35 5.01 -7.65 0.63
N ASN A 36 4.27 -8.66 0.14
CA ASN A 36 2.88 -8.90 0.54
C ASN A 36 2.77 -9.12 2.05
N THR A 37 3.67 -9.92 2.61
CA THR A 37 3.66 -10.23 4.05
C THR A 37 4.02 -9.02 4.89
N ALA A 38 5.04 -8.26 4.47
CA ALA A 38 5.46 -7.05 5.16
C ALA A 38 4.39 -5.95 5.10
N ALA A 39 3.70 -5.79 3.95
CA ALA A 39 2.56 -4.89 3.82
C ALA A 39 1.41 -5.30 4.75
N ALA A 40 1.06 -6.60 4.78
CA ALA A 40 0.03 -7.10 5.69
C ALA A 40 0.37 -6.85 7.18
N ILE A 41 1.63 -7.02 7.57
CA ILE A 41 2.10 -6.66 8.92
C ILE A 41 1.95 -5.16 9.16
N ALA A 42 2.35 -4.32 8.20
CA ALA A 42 2.22 -2.86 8.32
C ALA A 42 0.77 -2.43 8.50
N ASP A 43 -0.14 -2.97 7.69
CA ASP A 43 -1.55 -2.61 7.67
C ASP A 43 -2.31 -3.11 8.92
N THR A 44 -1.90 -4.24 9.51
CA THR A 44 -2.62 -4.85 10.66
C THR A 44 -1.99 -4.58 12.02
N LYS A 45 -0.66 -4.50 12.09
CA LYS A 45 0.11 -4.37 13.33
C LYS A 45 0.84 -3.02 13.44
N GLY A 46 0.81 -2.21 12.38
CA GLY A 46 1.49 -0.93 12.29
C GLY A 46 2.92 -1.04 11.75
N LEU A 47 3.43 0.08 11.20
CA LEU A 47 4.70 0.12 10.49
C LEU A 47 5.92 -0.22 11.38
N GLU A 48 5.86 0.09 12.67
CA GLU A 48 6.91 -0.24 13.64
C GLU A 48 7.09 -1.74 13.87
N GLN A 49 6.06 -2.54 13.59
CA GLN A 49 6.13 -4.00 13.70
C GLN A 49 6.76 -4.66 12.47
N VAL A 50 7.00 -3.90 11.38
CA VAL A 50 7.65 -4.42 10.18
C VAL A 50 9.15 -4.56 10.45
N THR A 51 9.56 -5.78 10.76
CA THR A 51 10.96 -6.19 10.93
C THR A 51 11.28 -7.43 10.10
N LEU A 52 12.55 -7.64 9.72
CA LEU A 52 12.94 -8.87 9.03
C LEU A 52 12.59 -10.14 9.84
N ALA A 53 12.68 -10.08 11.17
CA ALA A 53 12.31 -11.17 12.05
C ALA A 53 10.79 -11.45 11.99
N SER A 54 9.96 -10.42 12.09
CA SER A 54 8.50 -10.57 12.00
C SER A 54 8.06 -11.13 10.65
N VAL A 55 8.67 -10.68 9.54
CA VAL A 55 8.36 -11.15 8.19
C VAL A 55 8.80 -12.60 8.00
N ALA A 56 10.00 -12.95 8.47
CA ALA A 56 10.48 -14.34 8.41
C ALA A 56 9.60 -15.29 9.23
N ALA A 57 9.18 -14.86 10.43
CA ALA A 57 8.30 -15.62 11.29
C ALA A 57 6.93 -15.87 10.63
N GLU A 58 6.29 -14.83 10.08
CA GLU A 58 5.00 -14.94 9.39
C GLU A 58 5.08 -15.84 8.14
N LEU A 59 6.24 -15.85 7.47
CA LEU A 59 6.51 -16.73 6.32
C LEU A 59 6.94 -18.15 6.68
N GLY A 60 7.19 -18.45 7.96
CA GLY A 60 7.73 -19.75 8.39
C GLY A 60 9.14 -20.06 7.87
N VAL A 61 9.95 -19.03 7.57
CA VAL A 61 11.33 -19.15 7.10
C VAL A 61 12.32 -18.60 8.14
N ARG A 62 13.62 -18.84 7.93
CA ARG A 62 14.66 -18.25 8.78
C ARG A 62 15.00 -16.86 8.25
N SER A 63 15.27 -15.89 9.14
CA SER A 63 15.63 -14.51 8.75
C SER A 63 16.78 -14.42 7.75
N PRO A 64 17.86 -15.23 7.83
CA PRO A 64 18.92 -15.26 6.81
C PRO A 64 18.42 -15.51 5.37
N SER A 65 17.31 -16.23 5.20
CA SER A 65 16.73 -16.50 3.88
C SER A 65 16.16 -15.24 3.21
N LEU A 66 15.78 -14.21 3.98
CA LEU A 66 15.28 -12.96 3.43
C LEU A 66 16.38 -12.12 2.77
N TYR A 67 17.62 -12.22 3.23
CA TYR A 67 18.75 -11.43 2.73
C TYR A 67 19.13 -11.74 1.29
N ASN A 68 18.68 -12.88 0.75
CA ASN A 68 18.82 -13.21 -0.66
C ASN A 68 17.90 -12.38 -1.58
N HIS A 69 16.93 -11.66 -1.00
CA HIS A 69 15.91 -10.89 -1.71
C HIS A 69 15.86 -9.42 -1.30
N VAL A 70 16.19 -9.11 -0.04
CA VAL A 70 16.21 -7.75 0.50
C VAL A 70 17.43 -7.53 1.38
N ASN A 71 18.20 -6.50 1.09
CA ASN A 71 19.35 -6.00 1.81
C ASN A 71 18.93 -5.17 3.04
N GLY A 72 18.29 -5.85 4.00
CA GLY A 72 17.95 -5.24 5.27
C GLY A 72 16.55 -4.62 5.33
N LEU A 73 16.24 -4.08 6.51
CA LEU A 73 14.99 -3.36 6.76
C LEU A 73 14.84 -2.05 5.97
N PRO A 74 15.91 -1.25 5.73
CA PRO A 74 15.80 -0.03 4.93
C PRO A 74 15.29 -0.30 3.51
N GLU A 75 15.91 -1.23 2.78
CA GLU A 75 15.46 -1.58 1.41
C GLU A 75 14.03 -2.14 1.42
N LEU A 76 13.68 -2.97 2.41
CA LEU A 76 12.31 -3.46 2.55
C LEU A 76 11.30 -2.30 2.70
N LYS A 77 11.61 -1.28 3.52
CA LYS A 77 10.75 -0.10 3.69
C LYS A 77 10.69 0.75 2.42
N GLU A 78 11.78 0.87 1.67
CA GLU A 78 11.81 1.56 0.36
C GLU A 78 10.94 0.86 -0.68
N LEU A 79 11.03 -0.48 -0.78
CA LEU A 79 10.21 -1.27 -1.68
C LEU A 79 8.71 -1.16 -1.33
N LEU A 80 8.37 -1.17 -0.04
CA LEU A 80 6.99 -0.96 0.42
C LEU A 80 6.49 0.45 0.10
N ALA A 81 7.30 1.48 0.30
CA ALA A 81 6.94 2.86 -0.05
C ALA A 81 6.70 3.02 -1.56
N THR A 82 7.58 2.43 -2.39
CA THR A 82 7.41 2.38 -3.85
C THR A 82 6.11 1.68 -4.23
N ARG A 83 5.80 0.55 -3.58
CA ARG A 83 4.55 -0.18 -3.80
C ARG A 83 3.32 0.65 -3.43
N GLY A 84 3.35 1.35 -2.29
CA GLY A 84 2.27 2.25 -1.87
C GLY A 84 2.03 3.38 -2.87
N LEU A 85 3.10 4.03 -3.34
CA LEU A 85 3.01 5.09 -4.35
C LEU A 85 2.47 4.58 -5.70
N LYS A 86 2.88 3.38 -6.15
CA LYS A 86 2.33 2.76 -7.37
C LYS A 86 0.83 2.48 -7.22
N LEU A 87 0.43 1.85 -6.13
CA LEU A 87 -0.97 1.52 -5.87
C LEU A 87 -1.84 2.79 -5.83
N LEU A 88 -1.38 3.87 -5.20
CA LEU A 88 -2.12 5.12 -5.17
C LEU A 88 -2.21 5.77 -6.57
N ASN A 89 -1.14 5.72 -7.36
CA ASN A 89 -1.17 6.17 -8.76
C ASN A 89 -2.19 5.38 -9.59
N ASP A 90 -2.25 4.06 -9.43
CA ASP A 90 -3.21 3.19 -10.13
C ASP A 90 -4.65 3.53 -9.75
N ARG A 91 -4.90 3.80 -8.46
CA ARG A 91 -6.23 4.24 -7.98
C ARG A 91 -6.61 5.61 -8.53
N PHE A 92 -5.68 6.55 -8.63
CA PHE A 92 -5.91 7.84 -9.28
C PHE A 92 -6.22 7.66 -10.77
N ALA A 93 -5.48 6.81 -11.49
CA ALA A 93 -5.74 6.53 -12.89
C ALA A 93 -7.14 5.90 -13.11
N ALA A 94 -7.56 4.99 -12.22
CA ALA A 94 -8.90 4.40 -12.26
C ALA A 94 -10.00 5.45 -12.01
N ALA A 95 -9.81 6.30 -10.99
CA ALA A 95 -10.71 7.40 -10.68
C ALA A 95 -10.83 8.40 -11.84
N GLU A 96 -9.71 8.74 -12.49
CA GLU A 96 -9.66 9.65 -13.63
C GLU A 96 -10.45 9.14 -14.84
N LYS A 97 -10.44 7.82 -15.07
CA LYS A 97 -11.19 7.16 -16.14
C LYS A 97 -12.70 7.13 -15.87
N GLY A 98 -13.09 7.06 -14.61
CA GLY A 98 -14.49 6.96 -14.18
C GLY A 98 -15.22 8.29 -13.97
N ALA A 99 -14.49 9.41 -13.89
CA ALA A 99 -15.05 10.71 -13.52
C ALA A 99 -14.98 11.77 -14.63
N PRO A 100 -16.03 12.62 -14.79
CA PRO A 100 -15.94 13.83 -15.58
C PRO A 100 -14.79 14.74 -15.13
N LYS A 101 -14.21 15.54 -16.05
CA LYS A 101 -13.05 16.40 -15.76
C LYS A 101 -13.24 17.33 -14.55
N GLY A 102 -14.44 17.86 -14.35
CA GLY A 102 -14.76 18.75 -13.22
C GLY A 102 -14.91 18.05 -11.87
N GLU A 103 -15.07 16.73 -11.85
CA GLU A 103 -15.29 15.93 -10.64
C GLU A 103 -14.04 15.15 -10.21
N ARG A 104 -12.95 15.23 -10.99
CA ARG A 104 -11.71 14.46 -10.78
C ARG A 104 -11.09 14.66 -9.39
N LEU A 105 -11.16 15.87 -8.84
CA LEU A 105 -10.63 16.14 -7.49
C LEU A 105 -11.39 15.35 -6.42
N LEU A 106 -12.72 15.28 -6.50
CA LEU A 106 -13.51 14.47 -5.57
C LEU A 106 -13.27 12.97 -5.78
N ALA A 107 -13.13 12.53 -7.03
CA ALA A 107 -12.78 11.15 -7.33
C ALA A 107 -11.39 10.75 -6.79
N TYR A 108 -10.40 11.65 -6.89
CA TYR A 108 -9.09 11.46 -6.26
C TYR A 108 -9.16 11.45 -4.74
N ALA A 109 -9.99 12.31 -4.14
CA ALA A 109 -10.23 12.29 -2.71
C ALA A 109 -10.77 10.93 -2.26
N ASP A 110 -11.81 10.40 -2.93
CA ASP A 110 -12.36 9.09 -2.62
C ASP A 110 -11.33 7.96 -2.76
N ALA A 111 -10.56 7.96 -3.84
CA ALA A 111 -9.50 7.00 -4.06
C ALA A 111 -8.40 7.06 -2.98
N TYR A 112 -8.03 8.26 -2.55
CA TYR A 112 -7.03 8.51 -1.51
C TYR A 112 -7.52 8.05 -0.14
N LEU A 113 -8.76 8.38 0.23
CA LEU A 113 -9.37 7.99 1.50
C LEU A 113 -9.53 6.48 1.61
N ALA A 114 -10.02 5.84 0.54
CA ALA A 114 -10.12 4.38 0.48
C ALA A 114 -8.73 3.72 0.59
N PHE A 115 -7.70 4.29 -0.03
CA PHE A 115 -6.33 3.79 0.11
C PHE A 115 -5.81 3.89 1.53
N ALA A 116 -6.03 5.03 2.20
CA ALA A 116 -5.61 5.22 3.58
C ALA A 116 -6.36 4.28 4.55
N GLU A 117 -7.61 3.94 4.26
CA GLU A 117 -8.43 3.04 5.08
C GLU A 117 -8.08 1.56 4.86
N GLU A 118 -7.94 1.14 3.59
CA GLU A 118 -7.70 -0.25 3.23
C GLU A 118 -6.24 -0.69 3.41
N CYS A 119 -5.29 0.25 3.32
CA CYS A 119 -3.85 -0.01 3.38
C CYS A 119 -3.13 1.00 4.30
N PRO A 120 -3.49 1.11 5.59
CA PRO A 120 -3.01 2.17 6.48
C PRO A 120 -1.48 2.18 6.68
N GLY A 121 -0.83 1.02 6.65
CA GLY A 121 0.63 0.90 6.81
C GLY A 121 1.38 1.29 5.54
N LEU A 122 0.87 0.90 4.36
CA LEU A 122 1.40 1.41 3.09
C LEU A 122 1.17 2.91 2.95
N TYR A 123 -0.01 3.39 3.33
CA TYR A 123 -0.34 4.81 3.34
C TYR A 123 0.66 5.62 4.18
N GLU A 124 0.96 5.18 5.41
CA GLU A 124 1.94 5.84 6.28
C GLU A 124 3.31 5.98 5.61
N LEU A 125 3.75 4.96 4.87
CA LEU A 125 5.01 5.00 4.12
C LEU A 125 5.00 6.04 2.98
N THR A 126 3.84 6.28 2.35
CA THR A 126 3.72 7.30 1.29
C THR A 126 3.78 8.74 1.79
N LEU A 127 3.62 8.97 3.11
CA LEU A 127 3.66 10.31 3.71
C LEU A 127 5.07 10.85 3.90
N LYS A 128 6.09 9.97 3.86
CA LYS A 128 7.48 10.37 4.03
C LYS A 128 7.93 11.26 2.87
N SER A 129 8.80 12.22 3.17
CA SER A 129 9.32 13.15 2.15
C SER A 129 10.01 12.38 1.02
N PRO A 130 9.63 12.61 -0.26
CA PRO A 130 10.30 11.99 -1.40
C PRO A 130 11.76 12.42 -1.56
N ALA A 131 12.18 13.54 -0.95
CA ALA A 131 13.54 14.09 -1.07
C ALA A 131 14.64 13.16 -0.50
N GLY A 132 14.26 12.18 0.32
CA GLY A 132 15.16 11.11 0.80
C GLY A 132 14.90 9.75 0.14
N GLY A 133 14.06 9.70 -0.89
CA GLY A 133 13.67 8.47 -1.59
C GLY A 133 14.41 8.26 -2.91
N THR A 134 14.22 7.08 -3.49
CA THR A 134 14.79 6.70 -4.79
C THR A 134 14.20 7.55 -5.94
N ASP A 135 14.88 7.64 -7.08
CA ASP A 135 14.38 8.38 -8.26
C ASP A 135 12.96 7.95 -8.67
N LEU A 136 12.69 6.64 -8.66
CA LEU A 136 11.35 6.12 -8.94
C LEU A 136 10.28 6.60 -7.94
N GLN A 137 10.62 6.73 -6.66
CA GLN A 137 9.68 7.24 -5.64
C GLN A 137 9.39 8.71 -5.88
N GLN A 138 10.42 9.49 -6.25
CA GLN A 138 10.27 10.90 -6.59
C GLN A 138 9.39 11.08 -7.85
N GLU A 139 9.58 10.24 -8.87
CA GLU A 139 8.77 10.23 -10.09
C GLU A 139 7.29 9.91 -9.77
N LEU A 140 7.03 8.83 -9.02
CA LEU A 140 5.67 8.42 -8.65
C LEU A 140 4.96 9.48 -7.78
N ALA A 141 5.68 10.09 -6.83
CA ALA A 141 5.14 11.16 -6.01
C ALA A 141 4.85 12.42 -6.83
N SER A 142 5.73 12.76 -7.77
CA SER A 142 5.54 13.89 -8.69
C SER A 142 4.35 13.67 -9.62
N SER A 143 4.15 12.45 -10.12
CA SER A 143 2.99 12.06 -10.93
C SER A 143 1.65 12.28 -10.21
N LEU A 144 1.56 11.89 -8.93
CA LEU A 144 0.37 12.17 -8.10
C LEU A 144 0.06 13.67 -8.01
N VAL A 145 1.10 14.48 -7.77
CA VAL A 145 0.98 15.94 -7.69
C VAL A 145 0.58 16.53 -9.04
N ALA A 146 1.19 16.09 -10.14
CA ALA A 146 0.87 16.54 -11.48
C ALA A 146 -0.61 16.28 -11.83
N LYS A 147 -1.13 15.08 -11.52
CA LYS A 147 -2.56 14.75 -11.71
C LYS A 147 -3.50 15.69 -10.95
N MET A 148 -3.15 16.05 -9.72
CA MET A 148 -3.93 17.01 -8.93
C MET A 148 -3.84 18.41 -9.53
N ILE A 149 -2.67 18.85 -9.99
CA ILE A 149 -2.50 20.13 -10.69
C ILE A 149 -3.34 20.17 -11.96
N GLU A 150 -3.30 19.13 -12.79
CA GLU A 150 -4.11 19.03 -14.02
C GLU A 150 -5.60 19.11 -13.71
N ALA A 151 -6.07 18.46 -12.65
CA ALA A 151 -7.46 18.55 -12.20
C ALA A 151 -7.85 19.94 -11.64
N MET A 152 -6.91 20.69 -11.06
CA MET A 152 -7.14 22.10 -10.68
C MET A 152 -7.21 23.01 -11.92
N GLN A 153 -6.39 22.74 -12.94
CA GLN A 153 -6.37 23.51 -14.18
C GLN A 153 -7.66 23.39 -15.01
N THR A 154 -8.38 22.26 -14.92
CA THR A 154 -9.71 22.13 -15.54
C THR A 154 -10.75 23.04 -14.91
N LEU A 155 -10.48 23.54 -13.70
CA LEU A 155 -11.29 24.52 -12.96
C LEU A 155 -10.78 25.96 -13.12
N GLY A 156 -9.79 26.19 -14.00
CA GLY A 156 -9.21 27.51 -14.22
C GLY A 156 -8.08 27.90 -13.26
N ILE A 157 -7.78 27.06 -12.26
CA ILE A 157 -6.74 27.34 -11.26
C ILE A 157 -5.36 26.97 -11.85
N ARG A 158 -4.47 27.95 -12.02
CA ARG A 158 -3.19 27.81 -12.72
C ARG A 158 -2.04 28.37 -11.88
N GLY A 159 -0.82 28.39 -12.42
CA GLY A 159 0.31 29.08 -11.80
C GLY A 159 0.63 28.64 -10.38
N GLU A 160 0.98 29.62 -9.54
CA GLU A 160 1.29 29.41 -8.12
C GLU A 160 0.02 29.04 -7.32
N GLU A 161 -1.14 29.54 -7.74
CA GLU A 161 -2.44 29.26 -7.14
C GLU A 161 -2.75 27.76 -7.20
N ALA A 162 -2.41 27.07 -8.29
CA ALA A 162 -2.55 25.62 -8.39
C ALA A 162 -1.66 24.88 -7.37
N ILE A 163 -0.47 25.40 -7.08
CA ILE A 163 0.44 24.81 -6.10
C ILE A 163 -0.12 24.99 -4.69
N HIS A 164 -0.62 26.20 -4.36
CA HIS A 164 -1.32 26.46 -3.11
C HIS A 164 -2.55 25.58 -2.96
N ALA A 165 -3.33 25.42 -4.04
CA ALA A 165 -4.54 24.61 -4.08
C ALA A 165 -4.25 23.12 -3.83
N VAL A 166 -3.23 22.55 -4.49
CA VAL A 166 -2.86 21.15 -4.29
C VAL A 166 -2.32 20.90 -2.88
N ARG A 167 -1.56 21.84 -2.31
CA ARG A 167 -1.11 21.74 -0.90
C ARG A 167 -2.30 21.71 0.06
N GLY A 168 -3.24 22.65 -0.09
CA GLY A 168 -4.45 22.70 0.75
C GLY A 168 -5.33 21.46 0.59
N PHE A 169 -5.57 21.03 -0.65
CA PHE A 169 -6.31 19.80 -0.95
C PHE A 169 -5.70 18.57 -0.24
N ARG A 170 -4.38 18.37 -0.38
CA ARG A 170 -3.68 17.25 0.29
C ARG A 170 -3.71 17.37 1.81
N SER A 171 -3.59 18.58 2.36
CA SER A 171 -3.70 18.80 3.81
C SER A 171 -5.07 18.42 4.35
N LEU A 172 -6.15 18.75 3.63
CA LEU A 172 -7.52 18.37 3.99
C LEU A 172 -7.70 16.85 3.95
N LEU A 173 -7.21 16.18 2.90
CA LEU A 173 -7.24 14.72 2.82
C LEU A 173 -6.46 14.06 3.95
N HIS A 174 -5.30 14.61 4.31
CA HIS A 174 -4.49 14.08 5.40
C HIS A 174 -5.19 14.22 6.75
N GLY A 175 -6.03 15.24 6.93
CA GLY A 175 -6.90 15.40 8.11
C GLY A 175 -7.83 14.22 8.36
N ALA A 176 -8.16 13.42 7.33
CA ALA A 176 -8.93 12.19 7.48
C ALA A 176 -8.23 11.13 8.34
N SER A 177 -6.89 11.16 8.42
CA SER A 177 -6.13 10.26 9.28
C SER A 177 -6.42 10.46 10.77
N ILE A 178 -6.92 11.63 11.16
CA ILE A 178 -7.41 11.89 12.53
C ILE A 178 -8.63 11.02 12.82
N GLY A 179 -9.56 10.93 11.85
CA GLY A 179 -10.76 10.10 11.95
C GLY A 179 -10.47 8.62 12.05
N GLN A 180 -9.52 8.12 11.25
CA GLN A 180 -9.06 6.73 11.30
C GLN A 180 -8.50 6.33 12.68
N LYS A 181 -7.95 7.29 13.42
CA LYS A 181 -7.44 7.10 14.79
C LYS A 181 -8.50 7.31 15.87
N GLY A 182 -9.79 7.40 15.49
CA GLY A 182 -10.89 7.64 16.42
C GLY A 182 -10.98 9.08 16.92
N GLY A 183 -10.30 10.03 16.28
CA GLY A 183 -10.31 11.44 16.69
C GLY A 183 -11.62 12.18 16.45
N PHE A 184 -12.55 11.58 15.69
CA PHE A 184 -13.89 12.13 15.44
C PHE A 184 -14.94 11.33 16.22
N GLY A 185 -15.29 11.80 17.42
CA GLY A 185 -16.21 11.11 18.33
C GLY A 185 -17.69 11.52 18.21
N MET A 186 -18.04 12.43 17.29
CA MET A 186 -19.42 12.85 17.05
C MET A 186 -20.11 11.91 16.04
N PRO A 187 -21.43 11.67 16.15
CA PRO A 187 -22.15 10.70 15.32
C PRO A 187 -22.49 11.25 13.92
N VAL A 188 -21.49 11.79 13.22
CA VAL A 188 -21.59 12.26 11.84
C VAL A 188 -20.59 11.47 11.01
N ASP A 189 -21.04 11.04 9.82
CA ASP A 189 -20.18 10.29 8.91
C ASP A 189 -18.92 11.10 8.53
N VAL A 190 -17.76 10.49 8.74
CA VAL A 190 -16.45 11.14 8.53
C VAL A 190 -16.25 11.45 7.05
N LYS A 191 -16.65 10.52 6.16
CA LYS A 191 -16.51 10.69 4.71
C LYS A 191 -17.38 11.85 4.21
N ALA A 192 -18.62 11.96 4.68
CA ALA A 192 -19.51 13.07 4.41
C ALA A 192 -18.93 14.41 4.87
N SER A 193 -18.29 14.44 6.04
CA SER A 193 -17.62 15.64 6.55
C SER A 193 -16.43 16.06 5.68
N ILE A 194 -15.64 15.09 5.20
CA ILE A 194 -14.52 15.34 4.28
C ILE A 194 -15.04 15.84 2.93
N HIS A 195 -16.08 15.23 2.38
CA HIS A 195 -16.71 15.68 1.14
C HIS A 195 -17.28 17.10 1.28
N PHE A 196 -17.90 17.42 2.42
CA PHE A 196 -18.43 18.75 2.70
C PHE A 196 -17.32 19.82 2.65
N VAL A 197 -16.20 19.60 3.34
CA VAL A 197 -15.08 20.56 3.34
C VAL A 197 -14.40 20.65 1.98
N LEU A 198 -14.22 19.53 1.26
CA LEU A 198 -13.61 19.54 -0.07
C LEU A 198 -14.46 20.26 -1.11
N ASN A 199 -15.78 20.05 -1.09
CA ASN A 199 -16.70 20.80 -1.96
C ASN A 199 -16.65 22.30 -1.67
N SER A 200 -16.63 22.68 -0.38
CA SER A 200 -16.53 24.08 0.04
C SER A 200 -15.21 24.71 -0.40
N TYR A 201 -14.11 23.96 -0.25
CA TYR A 201 -12.78 24.36 -0.67
C TYR A 201 -12.68 24.56 -2.19
N ILE A 202 -13.13 23.58 -2.98
CA ILE A 202 -13.10 23.65 -4.45
C ILE A 202 -13.95 24.83 -4.95
N ARG A 203 -15.15 25.02 -4.40
CA ARG A 203 -16.00 26.17 -4.75
C ARG A 203 -15.33 27.50 -4.42
N GLY A 204 -14.71 27.60 -3.25
CA GLY A 204 -13.97 28.80 -2.85
C GLY A 204 -12.80 29.13 -3.78
N LEU A 205 -12.07 28.11 -4.23
CA LEU A 205 -10.98 28.29 -5.20
C LEU A 205 -11.48 28.82 -6.56
N VAL A 206 -12.60 28.30 -7.06
CA VAL A 206 -13.19 28.76 -8.33
C VAL A 206 -13.64 30.22 -8.23
N VAL A 207 -14.31 30.60 -7.14
CA VAL A 207 -14.74 31.99 -6.92
C VAL A 207 -13.54 32.94 -6.85
N ALA A 208 -12.46 32.56 -6.14
CA ALA A 208 -11.27 33.39 -6.03
C ALA A 208 -10.61 33.66 -7.40
N VAL A 209 -10.53 32.64 -8.26
CA VAL A 209 -10.01 32.80 -9.63
C VAL A 209 -10.90 33.72 -10.48
N ASP A 210 -12.22 33.57 -10.37
CA ASP A 210 -13.17 34.42 -11.10
C ASP A 210 -13.06 35.89 -10.67
N GLU A 211 -12.85 36.17 -9.38
CA GLU A 211 -12.65 37.53 -8.88
C GLU A 211 -11.33 38.15 -9.38
N SER A 212 -10.23 37.41 -9.32
CA SER A 212 -8.93 37.87 -9.86
C SER A 212 -9.01 38.23 -11.34
N SER A 213 -9.75 37.44 -12.13
CA SER A 213 -9.91 37.68 -13.58
C SER A 213 -10.76 38.91 -13.93
N ARG A 214 -11.50 39.48 -12.98
CA ARG A 214 -12.32 40.70 -13.16
C ARG A 214 -11.59 41.99 -12.80
N THR A 215 -10.48 41.87 -12.08
CA THR A 215 -9.64 43.00 -11.64
C THR A 215 -8.50 43.34 -12.60
N ASP A 216 -8.28 42.52 -13.62
CA ASP A 216 -7.32 42.73 -14.72
C ASP A 216 -8.03 43.22 -16.00
#